data_AF-A0A4V3Z840-F1
#
_entry.id   AF-A0A4V3Z840-F1
#
_cell.length_a   1.000
_cell.length_b   1.000
_cell.length_c   1.000
_cell.angle_alpha   90.00
_cell.angle_beta   90.00
_cell.angle_gamma   90.00
#
_symmetry.space_group_name_H-M   'P 1'
#
loop_
_entity.id
_entity.type
_entity.pdbx_description
1 polymer ?
#
loop_
_entity_poly.entity_id
_entity_poly.type
_entity_poly.pdbx_seq_one_letter_code
_entity_poly.pdbx_strand_id
1 'polypeptide(L)'
;MSTTVRVSDRTRQRVAALAASTGQQMQTIVDEAVEAYERELFWRGFEQGYDQLAGDPDGWDAVEAERSAESPALRDGLDGLDGLE
;
A
#
# COMPACT_ATOMS: atom_id res chain seq x y z
N MET A 1 0.51 -18.51 -16.71
CA MET A 1 1.43 -18.30 -17.85
C MET A 1 2.80 -17.99 -17.27
N SER A 2 3.90 -18.55 -17.80
CA SER A 2 5.25 -18.23 -17.35
C SER A 2 6.05 -17.53 -18.45
N THR A 3 6.95 -16.64 -18.04
CA THR A 3 7.89 -15.94 -18.92
C THR A 3 9.28 -15.98 -18.28
N THR A 4 10.34 -15.76 -19.07
CA THR A 4 11.73 -15.78 -18.58
C THR A 4 12.26 -14.35 -18.52
N VAL A 5 12.68 -13.92 -17.33
CA VAL A 5 13.33 -12.62 -17.09
C VAL A 5 14.83 -12.84 -16.82
N ARG A 6 15.69 -12.06 -17.47
CA ARG A 6 17.13 -12.09 -17.20
C ARG A 6 17.43 -11.33 -15.89
N VAL A 7 18.17 -11.98 -15.01
CA VAL A 7 18.67 -11.40 -13.75
C VAL A 7 20.14 -11.77 -13.56
N SER A 8 20.83 -11.08 -12.65
CA SER A 8 22.18 -11.50 -12.27
C SER A 8 22.17 -12.87 -11.58
N ASP A 9 23.27 -13.62 -11.69
CA ASP A 9 23.43 -14.90 -10.97
C ASP A 9 23.26 -14.72 -9.46
N ARG A 10 23.75 -13.61 -8.92
CA ARG A 10 23.56 -13.24 -7.51
C ARG A 10 22.09 -13.11 -7.14
N THR A 11 21.28 -12.45 -7.97
CA THR A 11 19.84 -12.30 -7.74
C THR A 11 19.17 -13.67 -7.77
N ARG A 12 19.47 -14.49 -8.78
CA ARG A 12 18.93 -15.85 -8.88
C ARG A 12 19.26 -16.68 -7.63
N GLN A 13 20.50 -16.65 -7.16
CA GLN A 13 20.94 -17.36 -5.95
C GLN A 13 20.19 -16.89 -4.70
N ARG A 14 19.96 -15.57 -4.55
CA ARG A 14 19.18 -15.02 -3.43
C ARG A 14 17.74 -15.52 -3.45
N VAL A 15 17.08 -15.48 -4.61
CA VAL A 15 15.70 -15.98 -4.75
C VAL A 15 15.64 -17.48 -4.48
N ALA A 16 16.61 -18.26 -4.95
CA ALA A 16 16.68 -19.69 -4.68
C ALA A 16 16.86 -19.99 -3.18
N ALA A 17 17.71 -19.24 -2.48
CA ALA A 17 17.91 -19.38 -1.04
C ALA A 17 16.64 -19.03 -0.25
N LEU A 18 15.94 -17.95 -0.63
CA LEU A 18 14.67 -17.57 -0.03
C LEU A 18 13.63 -18.67 -0.21
N ALA A 19 13.43 -19.14 -1.45
CA ALA A 19 12.53 -20.24 -1.78
C ALA A 19 12.82 -21.50 -0.94
N ALA A 20 14.09 -21.89 -0.81
CA ALA A 20 14.50 -23.02 0.02
C ALA A 20 14.19 -22.81 1.51
N SER A 21 14.37 -21.59 2.03
CA SER A 21 14.14 -21.26 3.43
C SER A 21 12.66 -21.13 3.81
N THR A 22 11.79 -20.72 2.86
CA THR A 22 10.35 -20.53 3.10
C THR A 22 9.50 -21.69 2.62
N GLY A 23 10.07 -22.64 1.87
CA GLY A 23 9.33 -23.73 1.25
C GLY A 23 8.46 -23.28 0.06
N GLN A 24 8.62 -22.05 -0.41
CA GLN A 24 7.87 -21.49 -1.54
C GLN A 24 8.60 -21.71 -2.87
N GLN A 25 7.90 -21.53 -3.98
CA GLN A 25 8.51 -21.55 -5.30
C GLN A 25 9.26 -20.25 -5.57
N MET A 26 10.34 -20.30 -6.35
CA MET A 26 11.10 -19.08 -6.73
C MET A 26 10.21 -18.04 -7.42
N GLN A 27 9.21 -18.47 -8.18
CA GLN A 27 8.23 -17.57 -8.81
C GLN A 27 7.44 -16.78 -7.74
N THR A 28 6.91 -17.47 -6.72
CA THR A 28 6.17 -16.83 -5.62
C THR A 28 7.03 -15.79 -4.90
N ILE A 29 8.31 -16.08 -4.65
CA ILE A 29 9.24 -15.12 -4.04
C ILE A 29 9.41 -13.87 -4.91
N VAL A 30 9.47 -14.03 -6.23
CA VAL A 30 9.60 -12.91 -7.16
C VAL A 30 8.32 -12.09 -7.20
N ASP A 31 7.16 -12.74 -7.28
CA ASP A 31 5.85 -12.08 -7.30
C ASP A 31 5.64 -11.26 -6.01
N GLU A 32 5.86 -11.86 -4.84
CA GLU A 32 5.75 -11.18 -3.55
C GLU A 32 6.75 -10.03 -3.40
N ALA A 33 7.97 -10.17 -3.93
CA ALA A 33 8.97 -9.11 -3.89
C ALA A 33 8.58 -7.90 -4.76
N VAL A 34 7.95 -8.15 -5.91
CA VAL A 34 7.42 -7.08 -6.78
C VAL A 34 6.26 -6.37 -6.10
N GLU A 35 5.28 -7.11 -5.56
CA GLU A 35 4.14 -6.53 -4.85
C GLU A 35 4.60 -5.69 -3.63
N ALA A 36 5.60 -6.17 -2.89
CA ALA A 36 6.17 -5.41 -1.78
C ALA A 36 6.79 -4.09 -2.25
N TYR A 37 7.50 -4.11 -3.37
CA TYR A 37 8.11 -2.91 -3.95
C TYR A 37 7.06 -1.93 -4.50
N GLU A 38 6.01 -2.42 -5.15
CA GLU A 38 4.89 -1.60 -5.60
C GLU A 38 4.18 -0.91 -4.43
N ARG A 39 3.92 -1.65 -3.35
CA ARG A 39 3.36 -1.09 -2.11
C ARG A 39 4.27 -0.04 -1.48
N GLU A 40 5.58 -0.27 -1.46
CA GLU A 40 6.58 0.71 -0.98
C GLU A 40 6.55 1.99 -1.81
N LEU A 41 6.50 1.89 -3.14
CA LEU A 41 6.42 3.04 -4.04
C LEU A 41 5.10 3.81 -3.85
N PHE A 42 3.99 3.10 -3.69
CA PHE A 42 2.69 3.71 -3.41
C PHE A 42 2.74 4.56 -2.13
N TRP A 43 3.20 3.98 -1.02
CA TRP A 43 3.25 4.69 0.26
C TRP A 43 4.19 5.88 0.23
N ARG A 44 5.35 5.76 -0.42
CA ARG A 44 6.25 6.91 -0.62
C ARG A 44 5.58 8.06 -1.37
N GLY A 45 4.84 7.76 -2.44
CA GLY A 45 4.11 8.78 -3.19
C GLY A 45 2.99 9.42 -2.37
N PHE A 46 2.26 8.61 -1.61
CA PHE A 46 1.21 9.08 -0.71
C PHE A 46 1.76 10.01 0.38
N GLU A 47 2.80 9.59 1.09
CA GLU A 47 3.48 10.37 2.13
C GLU A 47 4.02 11.68 1.56
N GLN A 48 4.71 11.62 0.41
CA GLN A 48 5.22 12.80 -0.26
C GLN A 48 4.09 13.78 -0.65
N GLY A 49 2.92 13.28 -1.02
CA GLY A 49 1.74 14.10 -1.29
C GLY A 49 1.25 14.85 -0.04
N TYR A 50 1.20 14.16 1.10
CA TYR A 50 0.83 14.78 2.38
C TYR A 50 1.89 15.77 2.88
N ASP A 51 3.17 15.49 2.69
CA ASP A 51 4.26 16.42 3.03
C ASP A 51 4.16 17.71 2.21
N GLN A 52 3.81 17.61 0.92
CA GLN A 52 3.54 18.78 0.08
C GLN A 52 2.31 19.55 0.56
N LEU A 53 1.22 18.84 0.84
CA LEU A 53 -0.02 19.44 1.33
C LEU A 53 0.16 20.15 2.68
N ALA A 54 1.00 19.62 3.57
CA ALA A 54 1.32 20.25 4.86
C ALA A 54 1.98 21.64 4.70
N GLY A 55 2.63 21.89 3.55
CA GLY A 55 3.18 23.19 3.19
C GLY A 55 2.25 24.07 2.35
N ASP A 56 1.04 23.60 2.04
CA ASP A 56 0.05 24.27 1.18
C ASP A 56 -1.26 24.51 1.96
N PRO A 57 -1.41 25.69 2.60
CA PRO A 57 -2.60 26.03 3.38
C PRO A 57 -3.91 26.00 2.58
N ASP A 58 -3.90 26.49 1.33
CA ASP A 58 -5.10 26.53 0.49
C ASP A 58 -5.53 25.10 0.09
N GLY A 59 -4.55 24.24 -0.21
CA GLY A 59 -4.78 22.82 -0.45
C GLY A 59 -5.32 22.10 0.79
N TRP A 60 -4.80 22.42 1.97
CA TRP A 60 -5.28 21.85 3.23
C TRP A 60 -6.73 22.26 3.53
N ASP A 61 -7.08 23.54 3.31
CA ASP A 61 -8.45 24.04 3.48
C ASP A 61 -9.45 23.31 2.57
N ALA A 62 -9.05 22.98 1.34
CA ALA A 62 -9.88 22.19 0.42
C ALA A 62 -10.15 20.77 0.93
N VAL A 63 -9.13 20.10 1.49
CA VAL A 63 -9.28 18.77 2.10
C VAL A 63 -10.17 18.82 3.33
N GLU A 64 -10.05 19.85 4.17
CA GLU A 64 -10.89 20.00 5.35
C GLU A 64 -12.35 20.27 4.97
N ALA A 65 -12.59 21.06 3.92
CA ALA A 65 -13.92 21.30 3.39
C ALA A 65 -14.58 20.01 2.87
N GLU A 66 -13.84 19.19 2.12
CA GLU A 66 -14.30 17.87 1.66
C GLU A 66 -14.64 16.95 2.85
N ARG A 67 -13.70 16.80 3.80
CA ARG A 67 -13.91 15.97 5.00
C ARG A 67 -15.10 16.43 5.83
N SER A 68 -15.30 17.73 6.00
CA SER A 68 -16.46 18.26 6.72
C SER A 68 -17.77 17.97 6.00
N ALA A 69 -17.78 17.98 4.66
CA ALA A 69 -18.97 17.65 3.88
C ALA A 69 -19.31 16.15 3.95
N GLU A 70 -18.29 15.29 4.02
CA GLU A 70 -18.46 13.83 4.07
C GLU A 70 -18.63 13.27 5.50
N SER A 71 -18.22 14.02 6.53
CA SER A 71 -18.28 13.60 7.93
C SER A 71 -19.64 13.04 8.40
N PRO A 72 -20.81 13.56 7.95
CA PRO A 72 -22.09 12.98 8.32
C PRO A 72 -22.26 11.51 7.93
N ALA A 73 -21.67 11.08 6.81
CA ALA A 73 -21.77 9.70 6.30
C ALA A 73 -21.10 8.66 7.23
N LEU A 74 -20.28 9.11 8.18
CA LEU A 74 -19.69 8.24 9.20
C LEU A 74 -20.75 7.52 10.05
N ARG A 75 -21.95 8.09 10.19
CA ARG A 75 -23.06 7.51 10.96
C ARG A 75 -23.95 6.57 10.15
N ASP A 76 -23.78 6.51 8.83
CA ASP A 76 -24.67 5.74 7.96
C ASP A 76 -24.60 4.25 8.33
N GLY A 77 -25.75 3.65 8.63
CA GLY A 77 -25.86 2.24 9.03
C GLY A 77 -25.55 1.96 10.51
N LEU A 78 -25.32 2.98 11.34
CA LEU A 78 -25.07 2.85 12.77
C LEU A 78 -26.30 3.10 13.66
N ASP A 79 -27.47 3.42 13.09
CA ASP A 79 -28.74 3.80 13.76
C ASP A 79 -29.36 2.75 14.72
N GLY A 80 -28.61 1.70 15.08
CA GLY A 80 -29.04 0.64 16.02
C GLY A 80 -27.96 0.17 17.01
N LEU A 81 -26.78 0.81 17.06
CA LEU A 81 -25.69 0.42 17.97
C LEU A 81 -25.57 1.28 19.24
N ASP A 82 -26.39 2.34 19.38
CA ASP A 82 -26.39 3.26 20.52
C ASP A 82 -26.88 2.65 21.86
N GLY A 83 -27.20 1.35 21.90
CA GLY A 83 -27.84 0.68 23.05
C GLY A 83 -27.12 -0.56 23.58
N LEU A 84 -25.88 -0.84 23.18
CA LEU A 84 -25.08 -1.96 23.70
C LEU A 84 -23.90 -1.42 24.54
N GLU A 85 -24.21 -0.84 25.70
CA GLU A 85 -23.24 -0.70 26.82
C GLU A 85 -23.33 -1.90 27.77
#